data_AF-R1C857-F1
#
_entry.id   AF-R1C857-F1
#
_cell.length_a   1.000
_cell.length_b   1.000
_cell.length_c   1.000
_cell.angle_alpha   90.00
_cell.angle_beta   90.00
_cell.angle_gamma   90.00
#
_symmetry.space_group_name_H-M   'P 1'
#
loop_
_entity.id
_entity.type
_entity.pdbx_description
1 polymer ?
#
loop_
_entity_poly.entity_id
_entity_poly.type
_entity_poly.pdbx_seq_one_letter_code
_entity_poly.pdbx_strand_id
1 'polypeptide(L)'
;MSSTGGGADGRSDWAGDFACVECGRKRLTAAAFSKRSIERHRTANVPLKCTACVEAAAAKERAAAAAKAAAAPAPADGGGGEVVCSACCKPRPAGDFTRAQLQKGAKARCGDCVAAAGAAAAAAPSDAWEARYKEAKEAARKAEAVGTAAARLAAASKVAALEGERVTGLKPVVLGRGGRGRGSWRGRGGTRGRA
;
A
#
# COMPACT_ATOMS: atom_id res chain seq x y z
N MET A 1 6.76 -27.20 -45.39
CA MET A 1 5.40 -26.63 -45.52
C MET A 1 4.99 -26.19 -44.12
N SER A 2 4.93 -24.92 -43.71
CA SER A 2 4.83 -23.68 -44.45
C SER A 2 5.40 -22.52 -43.61
N SER A 3 6.05 -21.61 -44.32
CA SER A 3 6.19 -20.18 -44.06
C SER A 3 6.92 -19.69 -42.81
N THR A 4 8.21 -19.42 -43.01
CA THR A 4 8.87 -18.20 -42.57
C THR A 4 8.07 -16.97 -43.04
N GLY A 5 7.58 -16.16 -42.12
CA GLY A 5 7.02 -14.84 -42.38
C GLY A 5 7.69 -13.83 -41.46
N GLY A 6 8.82 -13.29 -41.89
CA GLY A 6 9.38 -12.08 -41.31
C GLY A 6 8.52 -10.89 -41.72
N GLY A 7 8.11 -10.08 -40.75
CA GLY A 7 7.43 -8.81 -40.95
C GLY A 7 7.90 -7.83 -39.88
N ALA A 8 8.48 -6.72 -40.31
CA ALA A 8 9.09 -5.68 -39.50
C ALA A 8 8.20 -5.13 -38.37
N ASP A 9 8.57 -5.36 -37.11
CA ASP A 9 8.08 -4.58 -35.97
C ASP A 9 9.09 -3.47 -35.63
N GLY A 10 9.25 -2.56 -36.59
CA GLY A 10 9.93 -1.29 -36.37
C GLY A 10 9.03 -0.34 -35.60
N ARG A 11 9.22 -0.25 -34.28
CA ARG A 11 8.77 0.84 -33.38
C ARG A 11 7.26 1.00 -33.18
N SER A 12 6.64 0.03 -32.51
CA SER A 12 5.33 0.18 -31.82
C SER A 12 5.42 -0.06 -30.30
N ASP A 13 6.63 -0.19 -29.77
CA ASP A 13 6.95 -0.48 -28.36
C ASP A 13 6.42 0.53 -27.32
N TRP A 14 5.89 1.67 -27.76
CA TRP A 14 5.40 2.71 -26.86
C TRP A 14 3.92 2.57 -26.48
N ALA A 15 3.14 1.70 -27.15
CA ALA A 15 1.76 1.38 -26.77
C ALA A 15 1.44 -0.11 -27.03
N GLY A 16 2.34 -0.99 -26.58
CA GLY A 16 2.44 -2.41 -26.93
C GLY A 16 1.13 -3.21 -26.97
N ASP A 17 0.95 -3.90 -28.10
CA ASP A 17 -0.04 -4.95 -28.32
C ASP A 17 0.43 -6.24 -27.62
N PHE A 18 0.09 -6.41 -26.34
CA PHE A 18 0.43 -7.63 -25.61
C PHE A 18 -0.62 -8.73 -25.83
N ALA A 19 -0.18 -9.99 -25.75
CA ALA A 19 -1.05 -11.16 -25.80
C ALA A 19 -1.06 -11.89 -24.45
N CYS A 20 -2.25 -12.23 -23.96
CA CYS A 20 -2.40 -13.06 -22.77
C CYS A 20 -2.39 -14.54 -23.16
N VAL A 21 -1.49 -15.32 -22.56
CA VAL A 21 -1.36 -16.76 -22.84
C VAL A 21 -2.54 -17.59 -22.32
N GLU A 22 -3.21 -17.16 -21.25
CA GLU A 22 -4.28 -17.94 -20.60
C GLU A 22 -5.63 -17.81 -21.34
N CYS A 23 -5.97 -16.61 -21.79
CA CYS A 23 -7.25 -16.35 -22.46
C CYS A 23 -7.11 -16.13 -23.97
N GLY A 24 -5.89 -16.14 -24.51
CA GLY A 24 -5.61 -15.94 -25.94
C GLY A 24 -5.90 -14.53 -26.48
N ARG A 25 -6.39 -13.60 -25.66
CA ARG A 25 -6.68 -12.21 -26.08
C ARG A 25 -5.38 -11.53 -26.51
N LYS A 26 -5.40 -11.00 -27.73
CA LYS A 26 -4.30 -10.24 -28.37
C LYS A 26 -4.59 -8.74 -28.30
N ARG A 27 -3.57 -7.91 -28.57
CA ARG A 27 -3.69 -6.45 -28.63
C ARG A 27 -4.24 -5.83 -27.35
N LEU A 28 -3.85 -6.39 -26.21
CA LEU A 28 -4.19 -5.85 -24.91
C LEU A 28 -3.19 -4.76 -24.54
N THR A 29 -3.70 -3.65 -23.99
CA THR A 29 -2.86 -2.55 -23.53
C THR A 29 -2.06 -2.95 -22.29
N ALA A 30 -0.96 -2.23 -22.03
CA ALA A 30 -0.13 -2.44 -20.83
C ALA A 30 -0.94 -2.39 -19.51
N ALA A 31 -2.06 -1.66 -19.46
CA ALA A 31 -2.92 -1.57 -18.28
C ALA A 31 -3.59 -2.91 -17.92
N ALA A 32 -3.75 -3.83 -18.87
CA ALA A 32 -4.30 -5.16 -18.62
C ALA A 32 -3.29 -6.13 -17.96
N PHE A 33 -2.06 -5.69 -17.69
CA PHE A 33 -1.00 -6.51 -17.11
C PHE A 33 -0.32 -5.78 -15.94
N SER A 34 0.30 -6.54 -15.04
CA SER A 34 1.10 -5.93 -13.96
C SER A 34 2.41 -5.34 -14.54
N LYS A 35 2.89 -4.24 -13.98
CA LYS A 35 4.19 -3.64 -14.38
C LYS A 35 5.32 -4.67 -14.31
N ARG A 36 5.38 -5.43 -13.21
CA ARG A 36 6.37 -6.50 -12.99
C ARG A 36 6.27 -7.65 -14.01
N SER A 37 5.06 -7.97 -14.50
CA SER A 37 4.92 -8.98 -15.57
C SER A 37 5.43 -8.45 -16.90
N ILE A 38 5.16 -7.18 -17.24
CA ILE A 38 5.65 -6.55 -18.46
C ILE A 38 7.18 -6.46 -18.43
N GLU A 39 7.77 -6.06 -17.31
CA GLU A 39 9.22 -6.02 -17.13
C GLU A 39 9.87 -7.39 -17.34
N ARG A 40 9.32 -8.45 -16.73
CA ARG A 40 9.82 -9.82 -16.93
C ARG A 40 9.64 -10.32 -18.36
N HIS A 41 8.56 -9.92 -19.02
CA HIS A 41 8.35 -10.25 -20.43
C HIS A 41 9.42 -9.56 -21.30
N ARG A 42 9.74 -8.30 -21.03
CA ARG A 42 10.76 -7.54 -21.76
C ARG A 42 12.18 -8.04 -21.52
N THR A 43 12.52 -8.43 -20.29
CA THR A 43 13.89 -8.85 -19.94
C THR A 43 14.15 -10.32 -20.19
N ALA A 44 13.15 -11.18 -19.98
CA ALA A 44 13.32 -12.62 -19.98
C ALA A 44 12.35 -13.36 -20.93
N ASN A 45 11.59 -12.63 -21.76
CA ASN A 45 10.62 -13.18 -22.72
C ASN A 45 9.60 -14.15 -22.08
N VAL A 46 9.29 -13.95 -20.79
CA VAL A 46 8.33 -14.77 -20.05
C VAL A 46 6.92 -14.49 -20.57
N PRO A 47 6.07 -15.51 -20.83
CA PRO A 47 4.72 -15.31 -21.33
C PRO A 47 3.85 -14.49 -20.35
N LEU A 48 3.07 -13.56 -20.90
CA LEU A 48 2.23 -12.65 -20.13
C LEU A 48 0.86 -13.25 -19.80
N LYS A 49 0.39 -12.99 -18.58
CA LYS A 49 -0.97 -13.26 -18.12
C LYS A 49 -1.64 -11.95 -17.76
N CYS A 50 -2.84 -11.70 -18.31
CA CYS A 50 -3.57 -10.48 -17.97
C CYS A 50 -4.11 -10.55 -16.54
N THR A 51 -4.34 -9.38 -15.94
CA THR A 51 -4.80 -9.24 -14.55
C THR A 51 -6.07 -10.02 -14.27
N ALA A 52 -7.05 -10.01 -15.19
CA ALA A 52 -8.28 -10.78 -15.07
C ALA A 52 -8.04 -12.30 -14.93
N CYS A 53 -7.07 -12.86 -15.68
CA CYS A 53 -6.73 -14.28 -15.58
C CYS A 53 -5.99 -14.59 -14.26
N VAL A 54 -5.13 -13.67 -13.80
CA VAL A 54 -4.43 -13.82 -12.52
C VAL A 54 -5.42 -13.77 -11.35
N GLU A 55 -6.38 -12.86 -11.38
CA GLU A 55 -7.44 -12.74 -10.38
C GLU A 55 -8.36 -13.96 -10.37
N ALA A 56 -8.76 -14.46 -11.55
CA ALA A 56 -9.54 -15.68 -11.67
C ALA A 56 -8.81 -16.90 -11.11
N ALA A 57 -7.49 -17.02 -11.36
CA ALA A 57 -6.67 -18.08 -10.79
C ALA A 57 -6.56 -17.95 -9.26
N ALA A 58 -6.30 -16.75 -8.75
CA ALA A 58 -6.23 -16.49 -7.31
C ALA A 58 -7.57 -16.77 -6.61
N ALA A 59 -8.71 -16.46 -7.24
CA ALA A 59 -10.03 -16.78 -6.72
C ALA A 59 -10.27 -18.30 -6.64
N LYS A 60 -9.86 -19.05 -7.67
CA LYS A 60 -9.92 -20.51 -7.67
C LYS A 60 -9.05 -21.12 -6.57
N GLU A 61 -7.84 -20.61 -6.37
CA GLU A 61 -6.96 -21.08 -5.29
C GLU A 61 -7.55 -20.81 -3.91
N ARG A 62 -8.13 -19.63 -3.69
CA ARG A 62 -8.82 -19.30 -2.43
C ARG A 62 -10.03 -20.21 -2.20
N ALA A 63 -10.84 -20.47 -3.22
CA ALA A 63 -11.98 -21.38 -3.12
C ALA A 63 -11.54 -22.81 -2.81
N ALA A 64 -10.48 -23.29 -3.47
CA ALA A 64 -9.91 -24.61 -3.21
C ALA A 64 -9.31 -24.71 -1.79
N ALA A 65 -8.64 -23.67 -1.31
CA ALA A 65 -8.12 -23.62 0.06
C ALA A 65 -9.25 -23.61 1.10
N ALA A 66 -10.31 -22.84 0.86
CA ALA A 66 -11.49 -22.82 1.73
C ALA A 66 -12.20 -24.19 1.76
N ALA A 67 -12.36 -24.84 0.59
CA ALA A 67 -12.93 -26.18 0.51
C ALA A 67 -12.07 -27.22 1.26
N LYS A 68 -10.73 -27.14 1.13
CA LYS A 68 -9.80 -27.99 1.89
C LYS A 68 -9.88 -27.73 3.40
N ALA A 69 -10.04 -26.48 3.81
CA ALA A 69 -10.21 -26.13 5.22
C ALA A 69 -11.54 -26.65 5.79
N ALA A 70 -12.62 -26.62 5.01
CA ALA A 70 -13.93 -27.15 5.40
C ALA A 70 -13.97 -28.69 5.43
N ALA A 71 -13.20 -29.36 4.56
CA ALA A 71 -13.09 -30.82 4.51
C ALA A 71 -12.05 -31.39 5.48
N ALA A 72 -11.22 -30.54 6.11
CA ALA A 72 -10.28 -30.99 7.12
C ALA A 72 -11.08 -31.46 8.35
N PRO A 73 -10.92 -32.73 8.79
CA PRO A 73 -11.54 -33.17 10.03
C PRO A 73 -11.08 -32.25 11.16
N ALA A 74 -12.00 -31.91 12.07
CA ALA A 74 -11.68 -31.12 13.25
C ALA A 74 -10.40 -31.70 13.88
N PRO A 75 -9.37 -30.87 14.12
CA PRO A 75 -8.14 -31.37 14.73
C PRO A 75 -8.55 -32.04 16.03
N ALA A 76 -8.33 -33.35 16.13
CA ALA A 76 -8.59 -34.10 17.34
C ALA A 76 -7.89 -33.38 18.50
N ASP A 77 -8.63 -33.12 19.57
CA ASP A 77 -8.22 -32.41 20.78
C ASP A 77 -6.96 -33.06 21.40
N GLY A 78 -5.81 -32.71 20.85
CA GLY A 78 -4.51 -33.25 21.22
C GLY A 78 -3.81 -32.30 22.18
N GLY A 79 -4.06 -32.46 23.48
CA GLY A 79 -3.23 -31.90 24.55
C GLY A 79 -3.63 -30.49 25.00
N GLY A 80 -4.80 -30.38 25.63
CA GLY A 80 -5.29 -29.16 26.27
C GLY A 80 -4.46 -28.79 27.50
N GLY A 81 -3.32 -28.12 27.28
CA GLY A 81 -2.70 -27.30 28.32
C GLY A 81 -3.45 -25.98 28.43
N GLU A 82 -3.85 -25.60 29.64
CA GLU A 82 -4.30 -24.23 29.91
C GLU A 82 -3.10 -23.28 29.77
N VAL A 83 -3.24 -22.26 28.92
CA VAL A 83 -2.21 -21.24 28.71
C VAL A 83 -2.74 -19.91 29.26
N VAL A 84 -1.94 -19.22 30.07
CA VAL A 84 -2.31 -17.93 30.65
C VAL A 84 -2.07 -16.82 29.63
N CYS A 85 -3.11 -16.05 29.30
CA CYS A 85 -3.00 -14.90 28.42
C CYS A 85 -2.24 -13.76 29.10
N SER A 86 -1.22 -13.20 28.44
CA SER A 86 -0.39 -12.13 28.99
C SER A 86 -1.09 -10.76 29.08
N ALA A 87 -2.27 -10.60 28.48
CA ALA A 87 -2.99 -9.32 28.43
C ALA A 87 -4.15 -9.26 29.43
N CYS A 88 -4.91 -10.34 29.58
CA CYS A 88 -6.02 -10.41 30.52
C CYS A 88 -5.73 -11.31 31.75
N CYS A 89 -4.56 -11.95 31.79
CA CYS A 89 -4.11 -12.85 32.87
C CYS A 89 -5.05 -14.02 33.18
N LYS A 90 -5.95 -14.39 32.24
CA LYS A 90 -6.87 -15.52 32.39
C LYS A 90 -6.30 -16.78 31.74
N PRO A 91 -6.42 -17.96 32.37
CA PRO A 91 -6.14 -19.23 31.72
C PRO A 91 -7.19 -19.47 30.63
N ARG A 92 -6.73 -19.91 29.46
CA ARG A 92 -7.59 -20.25 28.31
C ARG A 92 -7.07 -21.55 27.67
N PRO A 93 -7.95 -22.34 27.03
CA PRO A 93 -7.51 -23.52 26.30
C PRO A 93 -6.57 -23.13 25.16
N ALA A 94 -5.65 -24.03 24.79
CA ALA A 94 -4.73 -23.82 23.67
C ALA A 94 -5.44 -23.46 22.34
N GLY A 95 -6.71 -23.88 22.17
CA GLY A 95 -7.55 -23.52 21.02
C GLY A 95 -7.89 -22.03 20.92
N ASP A 96 -7.87 -21.27 22.02
CA ASP A 96 -8.11 -19.82 22.02
C ASP A 96 -6.87 -19.01 21.60
N PHE A 97 -5.75 -19.68 21.34
CA PHE A 97 -4.51 -19.06 20.89
C PHE A 97 -4.19 -19.52 19.47
N THR A 98 -3.75 -18.58 18.62
CA THR A 98 -3.18 -18.97 17.32
C THR A 98 -1.88 -19.75 17.53
N ARG A 99 -1.54 -20.64 16.60
CA ARG A 99 -0.29 -21.44 16.67
C ARG A 99 0.96 -20.58 16.88
N ALA A 100 0.99 -19.40 16.24
CA ALA A 100 2.07 -18.43 16.40
C ALA A 100 2.11 -17.77 17.80
N GLN A 101 0.97 -17.67 18.49
CA GLN A 101 0.91 -17.20 19.89
C GLN A 101 1.36 -18.30 20.86
N LEU A 102 0.98 -19.56 20.62
CA LEU A 102 1.44 -20.70 21.43
C LEU A 102 2.97 -20.84 21.40
N GLN A 103 3.61 -20.58 20.25
CA GLN A 103 5.06 -20.56 20.11
C GLN A 103 5.75 -19.45 20.92
N LYS A 104 5.03 -18.41 21.36
CA LYS A 104 5.59 -17.30 22.19
C LYS A 104 5.60 -17.63 23.69
N GLY A 105 5.01 -18.75 24.11
CA GLY A 105 4.97 -19.17 25.52
C GLY A 105 4.31 -18.13 26.42
N ALA A 106 5.00 -17.68 27.47
CA ALA A 106 4.49 -16.77 28.49
C ALA A 106 4.03 -15.38 27.97
N LYS A 107 4.38 -15.01 26.74
CA LYS A 107 3.95 -13.75 26.09
C LYS A 107 2.74 -13.93 25.16
N ALA A 108 2.09 -15.09 25.20
CA ALA A 108 0.95 -15.40 24.37
C ALA A 108 -0.27 -14.54 24.76
N ARG A 109 -0.98 -14.03 23.74
CA ARG A 109 -2.26 -13.34 23.92
C ARG A 109 -3.38 -14.18 23.30
N CYS A 110 -4.50 -14.33 24.01
CA CYS A 110 -5.68 -15.03 23.50
C CYS A 110 -6.32 -14.27 22.33
N GLY A 111 -7.13 -14.96 21.53
CA GLY A 111 -7.83 -14.41 20.37
C GLY A 111 -8.56 -13.11 20.66
N ASP A 112 -9.33 -13.06 21.74
CA ASP A 112 -10.07 -11.85 22.18
C ASP A 112 -9.15 -10.64 22.37
N CYS A 113 -8.03 -10.82 23.10
CA CYS A 113 -7.11 -9.73 23.38
C CYS A 113 -6.34 -9.29 22.13
N VAL A 114 -6.07 -10.20 21.19
CA VAL A 114 -5.46 -9.86 19.90
C VAL A 114 -6.46 -9.08 19.03
N ALA A 115 -7.72 -9.52 18.98
CA ALA A 115 -8.79 -8.82 18.25
C ALA A 115 -9.03 -7.42 18.83
N ALA A 116 -9.11 -7.29 20.16
CA ALA A 116 -9.26 -6.01 20.84
C ALA A 116 -8.08 -5.07 20.56
N ALA A 117 -6.84 -5.58 20.59
CA ALA A 117 -5.66 -4.80 20.25
C ALA A 117 -5.65 -4.34 18.79
N GLY A 118 -6.12 -5.19 17.86
CA GLY A 118 -6.29 -4.84 16.45
C GLY A 118 -7.34 -3.76 16.23
N ALA A 119 -8.49 -3.87 16.90
CA ALA A 119 -9.56 -2.87 16.85
C ALA A 119 -9.10 -1.52 17.43
N ALA A 120 -8.40 -1.53 18.56
CA ALA A 120 -7.82 -0.32 19.16
C ALA A 120 -6.78 0.33 18.24
N ALA A 121 -5.94 -0.46 17.57
CA ALA A 121 -4.97 0.04 16.60
C ALA A 121 -5.64 0.61 15.33
N ALA A 122 -6.81 0.08 14.94
CA ALA A 122 -7.60 0.60 13.82
C ALA A 122 -8.35 1.89 14.17
N ALA A 123 -8.80 2.06 15.41
CA ALA A 123 -9.52 3.26 15.89
C ALA A 123 -8.57 4.43 16.26
N ALA A 124 -7.38 4.15 16.78
CA ALA A 124 -6.43 5.20 17.18
C ALA A 124 -6.05 6.22 16.07
N PRO A 125 -5.85 5.83 14.79
CA PRO A 125 -5.53 6.80 13.74
C PRO A 125 -6.75 7.62 13.26
N SER A 126 -7.99 7.12 13.41
CA SER A 126 -9.18 7.87 12.98
C SER A 126 -9.49 9.03 13.91
N ASP A 127 -9.45 8.81 15.23
CA ASP A 127 -9.86 9.82 16.20
C ASP A 127 -8.85 10.98 16.24
N ALA A 128 -7.57 10.66 16.15
CA ALA A 128 -6.50 11.66 16.07
C ALA A 128 -6.56 12.48 14.76
N TRP A 129 -6.93 11.87 13.64
CA TRP A 129 -7.12 12.58 12.38
C TRP A 129 -8.35 13.49 12.43
N GLU A 130 -9.48 12.99 12.95
CA GLU A 130 -10.73 13.77 13.03
C GLU A 130 -10.58 14.99 13.93
N ALA A 131 -9.91 14.85 15.07
CA ALA A 131 -9.58 15.97 15.94
C ALA A 131 -8.73 17.03 15.22
N ARG A 132 -7.67 16.61 14.49
CA ARG A 132 -6.80 17.50 13.71
C ARG A 132 -7.54 18.18 12.57
N TYR A 133 -8.44 17.47 11.91
CA TYR A 133 -9.25 18.00 10.81
C TYR A 133 -10.26 19.04 11.31
N LYS A 134 -10.92 18.75 12.45
CA LYS A 134 -11.84 19.69 13.09
C LYS A 134 -11.12 20.97 13.52
N GLU A 135 -9.97 20.85 14.18
CA GLU A 135 -9.14 22.00 14.56
C GLU A 135 -8.70 22.82 13.34
N ALA A 136 -8.26 22.17 12.26
CA ALA A 136 -7.87 22.84 11.02
C ALA A 136 -9.04 23.59 10.36
N LYS A 137 -10.24 23.02 10.37
CA LYS A 137 -11.46 23.67 9.87
C LYS A 137 -11.85 24.88 10.72
N GLU A 138 -11.78 24.78 12.04
CA GLU A 138 -12.04 25.92 12.93
C GLU A 138 -11.01 27.03 12.74
N ALA A 139 -9.74 26.70 12.55
CA ALA A 139 -8.69 27.66 12.23
C ALA A 139 -8.93 28.33 10.87
N ALA A 140 -9.36 27.58 9.85
CA ALA A 140 -9.74 28.12 8.55
C ALA A 140 -10.93 29.08 8.66
N ARG A 141 -11.98 28.73 9.40
CA ARG A 141 -13.12 29.62 9.66
C ARG A 141 -12.70 30.93 10.35
N LYS A 142 -11.81 30.85 11.35
CA LYS A 142 -11.28 32.04 12.03
C LYS A 142 -10.44 32.91 11.09
N ALA A 143 -9.60 32.30 10.25
CA ALA A 143 -8.78 33.00 9.27
C ALA A 143 -9.62 33.67 8.16
N GLU A 144 -10.71 33.05 7.73
CA GLU A 144 -11.66 33.68 6.80
C GLU A 144 -12.31 34.93 7.41
N ALA A 145 -12.75 34.86 8.67
CA ALA A 145 -13.43 35.97 9.33
C ALA A 145 -12.52 37.19 9.58
N VAL A 146 -11.29 36.99 10.05
CA VAL A 146 -10.44 38.10 10.57
C VAL A 146 -9.00 38.07 10.03
N GLY A 147 -8.61 37.03 9.29
CA GLY A 147 -7.25 36.83 8.83
C GLY A 147 -6.88 37.61 7.57
N THR A 148 -5.57 37.81 7.37
CA THR A 148 -5.00 38.30 6.12
C THR A 148 -5.17 37.28 5.00
N ALA A 149 -5.06 37.71 3.73
CA ALA A 149 -5.12 36.80 2.58
C ALA A 149 -4.10 35.64 2.69
N ALA A 150 -2.91 35.90 3.21
CA ALA A 150 -1.90 34.86 3.45
C ALA A 150 -2.33 33.87 4.54
N ALA A 151 -2.95 34.34 5.62
CA ALA A 151 -3.45 33.48 6.69
C ALA A 151 -4.62 32.59 6.21
N ARG A 152 -5.52 33.13 5.38
CA ARG A 152 -6.60 32.38 4.74
C ARG A 152 -6.07 31.25 3.86
N LEU A 153 -5.12 31.57 2.98
CA LEU A 153 -4.49 30.59 2.10
C LEU A 153 -3.78 29.48 2.88
N ALA A 154 -3.03 29.83 3.93
CA ALA A 154 -2.33 28.86 4.75
C ALA A 154 -3.29 27.91 5.49
N ALA A 155 -4.39 28.44 6.05
CA ALA A 155 -5.38 27.64 6.75
C ALA A 155 -6.17 26.73 5.79
N ALA A 156 -6.60 27.25 4.64
CA ALA A 156 -7.25 26.46 3.59
C ALA A 156 -6.33 25.33 3.06
N SER A 157 -5.05 25.64 2.84
CA SER A 157 -4.06 24.65 2.41
C SER A 157 -3.88 23.52 3.45
N LYS A 158 -3.92 23.84 4.74
CA LYS A 158 -3.84 22.84 5.83
C LYS A 158 -5.05 21.90 5.84
N VAL A 159 -6.25 22.42 5.59
CA VAL A 159 -7.47 21.59 5.48
C VAL A 159 -7.37 20.67 4.27
N ALA A 160 -7.02 21.21 3.10
CA ALA A 160 -6.86 20.42 1.87
C ALA A 160 -5.78 19.34 1.99
N ALA A 161 -4.68 19.63 2.69
CA ALA A 161 -3.62 18.65 2.95
C ALA A 161 -4.10 17.48 3.81
N LEU A 162 -4.90 17.73 4.86
CA LEU A 162 -5.45 16.67 5.71
C LEU A 162 -6.50 15.82 4.98
N GLU A 163 -7.30 16.43 4.10
CA GLU A 163 -8.23 15.71 3.22
C GLU A 163 -7.46 14.84 2.22
N GLY A 164 -6.41 15.38 1.62
CA GLY A 164 -5.49 14.64 0.75
C GLY A 164 -4.86 13.44 1.47
N GLU A 165 -4.40 13.62 2.72
CA GLU A 165 -3.87 12.52 3.54
C GLU A 165 -4.91 11.42 3.78
N ARG A 166 -6.18 11.79 4.06
CA ARG A 166 -7.26 10.83 4.27
C ARG A 166 -7.59 10.03 3.01
N VAL A 167 -7.61 10.68 1.84
CA VAL A 167 -7.95 10.04 0.57
C VAL A 167 -6.80 9.18 0.04
N THR A 168 -5.57 9.66 0.17
CA THR A 168 -4.40 9.03 -0.46
C THR A 168 -3.60 8.13 0.48
N GLY A 169 -3.77 8.27 1.79
CA GLY A 169 -2.93 7.62 2.80
C GLY A 169 -1.49 8.15 2.85
N LEU A 170 -1.17 9.21 2.09
CA LEU A 170 0.16 9.80 2.02
C LEU A 170 0.24 11.07 2.88
N LYS A 171 1.29 11.17 3.69
CA LYS A 171 1.53 12.36 4.50
C LYS A 171 1.95 13.55 3.63
N PRO A 172 1.42 14.75 3.88
CA PRO A 172 1.83 15.94 3.14
C PRO A 172 3.30 16.27 3.42
N VAL A 173 4.07 16.47 2.34
CA VAL A 173 5.49 16.85 2.41
C VAL A 173 5.63 18.32 2.06
N VAL A 174 6.26 19.10 2.95
CA VAL A 174 6.59 20.50 2.68
C VAL A 174 7.84 20.55 1.81
N LEU A 175 7.64 20.71 0.51
CA LEU A 175 8.71 20.99 -0.44
C LEU A 175 9.19 22.44 -0.24
N GLY A 176 10.22 22.66 0.58
CA GLY A 176 10.85 23.99 0.66
C GLY A 176 11.38 24.48 2.01
N ARG A 177 11.49 23.66 3.06
CA ARG A 177 12.13 24.09 4.31
C ARG A 177 13.66 23.85 4.37
N GLY A 178 14.26 23.47 3.24
CA GLY A 178 15.70 23.31 3.04
C GLY A 178 16.30 24.46 2.25
N GLY A 179 16.32 25.66 2.84
CA GLY A 179 16.78 26.89 2.18
C GLY A 179 17.76 27.70 3.03
N ARG A 180 18.67 27.03 3.75
CA ARG A 180 19.90 27.67 4.27
C ARG A 180 21.13 27.04 3.60
N GLY A 181 21.09 26.94 2.28
CA GLY A 181 22.29 26.74 1.48
C GLY A 181 22.76 28.10 1.00
N ARG A 182 23.83 28.62 1.61
CA ARG A 182 24.63 29.75 1.08
C ARG A 182 25.24 29.33 -0.27
N GLY A 183 24.43 29.33 -1.32
CA GLY A 183 24.86 29.10 -2.69
C GLY A 183 24.98 30.43 -3.40
N SER A 184 26.11 31.12 -3.18
CA SER A 184 26.55 32.23 -4.02
C SER A 184 26.72 31.73 -5.47
N TRP A 185 25.64 31.78 -6.25
CA TRP A 185 25.63 31.49 -7.69
C TRP A 185 25.66 32.77 -8.53
N ARG A 186 26.05 33.90 -7.92
CA ARG A 186 26.41 35.13 -8.62
C ARG A 186 27.83 35.52 -8.23
N GLY A 187 28.82 35.03 -8.97
CA GLY A 187 30.20 35.42 -8.72
C GLY A 187 31.29 34.61 -9.41
N ARG A 188 31.17 34.29 -10.70
CA ARG A 188 32.35 33.94 -11.52
C ARG A 188 32.12 34.24 -13.00
N GLY A 189 32.00 35.52 -13.29
CA GLY A 189 32.02 36.07 -14.65
C GLY A 189 33.02 37.23 -14.71
N GLY A 190 34.25 36.91 -15.10
CA GLY A 190 35.18 37.76 -15.86
C GLY A 190 35.60 39.15 -15.35
N THR A 191 36.88 39.28 -14.97
CA THR A 191 37.77 40.44 -15.23
C THR A 191 39.22 39.99 -14.97
N ARG A 192 40.04 39.74 -16.00
CA ARG A 192 41.11 40.61 -16.56
C ARG A 192 42.15 41.13 -15.53
N GLY A 193 43.40 40.68 -15.69
CA GLY A 193 44.64 41.25 -15.15
C GLY A 193 45.79 40.26 -15.37
N ARG A 194 46.55 40.31 -16.48
CA ARG A 194 47.71 41.18 -16.76
C ARG A 194 48.85 40.99 -15.75
N ALA A 195 49.76 40.07 -16.06
CA ALA A 195 51.21 40.15 -15.88
C ALA A 195 51.83 39.11 -16.83
#